data_AF-A0A5J6PZA5-F1
#
_entry.id   AF-A0A5J6PZA5-F1
#
_cell.length_a   1.000
_cell.length_b   1.000
_cell.length_c   1.000
_cell.angle_alpha   90.00
_cell.angle_beta   90.00
_cell.angle_gamma   90.00
#
_symmetry.space_group_name_H-M   'P 1'
#
loop_
_entity.id
_entity.type
_entity.pdbx_description
1 polymer ?
#
loop_
_entity_poly.entity_id
_entity_poly.type
_entity_poly.pdbx_seq_one_letter_code
_entity_poly.pdbx_strand_id
1 'polypeptide(L)' 'MSLTFYTVTPESKQFPKSYILQVFNETQDDEVVCVQTVNFPIRNPALPNKVLNEAHACGRMLVNKIMNANIARMGGL' A
#
# COMPACT_ATOMS: atom_id res chain seq x y z
N MET A 1 12.34 -1.54 15.74
CA MET A 1 11.37 -2.52 15.20
C MET A 1 10.88 -1.91 13.90
N SER A 2 11.10 -2.51 12.73
CA SER A 2 10.69 -1.86 11.47
C SER A 2 9.18 -2.03 11.25
N LEU A 3 8.46 -0.93 11.08
CA LEU A 3 7.02 -0.93 10.79
C LEU A 3 6.81 -0.84 9.29
N THR A 4 5.99 -1.73 8.74
CA THR A 4 5.57 -1.64 7.33
C THR A 4 4.06 -1.41 7.29
N PHE A 5 3.63 -0.35 6.63
CA PHE A 5 2.22 0.04 6.56
C PHE A 5 1.88 0.58 5.17
N TYR A 6 0.58 0.77 4.90
CA TYR A 6 0.13 1.31 3.63
C TYR A 6 -0.98 2.33 3.83
N THR A 7 -1.12 3.24 2.87
CA THR A 7 -2.24 4.16 2.75
C THR A 7 -2.93 3.95 1.41
N VAL A 8 -4.24 4.20 1.37
CA VAL A 8 -4.99 4.28 0.11
C VAL A 8 -5.71 5.62 0.11
N THR A 9 -5.34 6.48 -0.84
CA THR A 9 -5.90 7.82 -0.96
C THR A 9 -6.56 7.99 -2.33
N PRO A 10 -7.70 8.66 -2.43
CA PRO A 10 -8.23 9.05 -3.73
C PRO A 10 -7.34 10.12 -4.36
N GLU A 11 -7.16 10.09 -5.69
CA GLU A 11 -6.42 11.13 -6.41
C GLU A 11 -7.10 12.51 -6.30
N SER A 12 -8.43 12.54 -6.27
CA SER A 12 -9.25 13.72 -6.00
C SER A 12 -10.26 13.46 -4.89
N LYS A 13 -10.45 14.43 -4.00
CA LYS A 13 -11.46 14.35 -2.93
C LYS A 13 -12.89 14.24 -3.45
N GLN A 14 -13.15 14.80 -4.63
CA GLN A 14 -14.46 14.76 -5.27
C GLN A 14 -14.34 14.06 -6.62
N PHE A 15 -15.18 13.06 -6.86
CA PHE A 15 -15.19 12.24 -8.07
C PHE A 15 -13.81 11.65 -8.42
N PRO A 16 -13.26 10.79 -7.54
CA PRO A 16 -11.95 10.20 -7.78
C PRO A 16 -11.93 9.45 -9.12
N LYS A 17 -10.85 9.63 -9.88
CA LYS A 17 -10.57 8.85 -11.09
C LYS A 17 -9.69 7.65 -10.81
N SER A 18 -9.01 7.65 -9.67
CA SER A 18 -8.24 6.51 -9.18
C SER A 18 -8.03 6.57 -7.68
N TYR A 19 -7.61 5.43 -7.13
CA TYR A 19 -7.04 5.33 -5.79
C TYR A 19 -5.54 5.06 -5.89
N ILE A 20 -4.77 5.78 -5.09
CA ILE A 20 -3.33 5.67 -5.00
C ILE A 20 -3.01 4.87 -3.73
N LEU A 21 -2.43 3.69 -3.91
CA LEU A 21 -1.88 2.88 -2.84
C LEU A 21 -0.41 3.23 -2.67
N GLN A 22 -0.01 3.60 -1.46
CA GLN A 22 1.40 3.81 -1.10
C GLN A 22 1.77 2.89 0.05
N VAL A 23 2.90 2.20 -0.06
CA VAL A 23 3.45 1.33 0.98
C VAL A 23 4.70 1.97 1.54
N PHE A 24 4.78 2.05 2.86
CA PHE A 24 5.84 2.69 3.60
C PHE A 24 6.55 1.67 4.49
N ASN A 25 7.83 1.91 4.70
CA ASN A 25 8.65 1.19 5.66
C ASN A 25 9.33 2.22 6.57
N GLU A 26 9.16 2.06 7.88
CA GLU A 26 9.83 2.83 8.92
C GLU A 26 11.17 2.15 9.27
N THR A 27 12.27 2.88 9.10
CA THR A 27 13.61 2.38 9.41
C THR A 27 13.85 2.37 10.92
N GLN A 28 15.02 1.90 11.35
CA GLN A 28 15.43 1.98 12.75
C GLN A 28 15.71 3.40 13.23
N ASP A 29 15.89 4.34 12.29
CA ASP A 29 16.15 5.75 12.55
C ASP A 29 14.86 6.60 12.48
N ASP A 30 13.68 5.96 12.58
CA ASP A 30 12.33 6.56 12.45
C ASP A 30 12.06 7.25 11.10
N GLU A 31 12.88 6.98 10.09
CA GLU A 31 12.67 7.48 8.73
C GLU A 31 11.58 6.67 8.03
N VAL A 32 10.55 7.36 7.53
CA VAL A 32 9.44 6.75 6.79
C VAL A 32 9.70 6.84 5.30
N VAL A 33 10.05 5.71 4.68
CA VAL A 33 10.35 5.63 3.24
C VAL A 33 9.19 5.01 2.48
N CYS A 34 8.70 5.69 1.45
CA CYS A 34 7.75 5.09 0.50
C CYS A 34 8.49 4.11 -0.40
N VAL A 35 8.22 2.81 -0.23
CA VAL A 35 8.90 1.74 -0.96
C VAL A 35 8.14 1.31 -2.22
N GLN A 36 6.83 1.59 -2.27
CA GLN A 36 6.01 1.23 -3.42
C GLN A 36 4.80 2.14 -3.57
N THR A 37 4.53 2.56 -4.80
CA THR A 37 3.31 3.29 -5.18
C THR A 37 2.60 2.54 -6.30
N VAL A 38 1.29 2.33 -6.17
CA VAL A 38 0.46 1.63 -7.15
C VAL A 38 -0.82 2.45 -7.40
N ASN A 39 -1.17 2.61 -8.67
CA ASN A 39 -2.37 3.32 -9.08
C ASN A 39 -3.50 2.34 -9.44
N PHE A 40 -4.69 2.56 -8.88
CA PHE A 40 -5.91 1.79 -9.14
C PHE A 40 -6.95 2.66 -9.86
N PRO A 41 -6.98 2.68 -11.21
CA PRO A 41 -7.90 3.51 -11.96
C PRO A 41 -9.36 3.03 -11.85
N ILE A 42 -10.27 3.96 -11.62
CA ILE A 42 -11.71 3.72 -11.61
C ILE A 42 -12.21 3.74 -13.06
N ARG A 43 -12.32 2.54 -13.65
CA ARG A 43 -12.80 2.39 -15.04
C ARG A 43 -14.32 2.46 -15.15
N ASN A 44 -15.02 2.03 -14.10
CA ASN A 44 -16.47 2.12 -14.00
C ASN A 44 -16.82 3.10 -12.87
N PRO A 45 -17.29 4.32 -13.19
CA PRO A 45 -17.68 5.32 -12.20
C PRO A 45 -18.77 4.87 -11.22
N ALA A 46 -19.55 3.82 -11.55
CA ALA A 46 -20.56 3.26 -10.67
C ALA A 46 -19.99 2.33 -9.58
N LEU A 47 -18.71 1.94 -9.68
CA LEU A 47 -18.08 0.95 -8.79
C LEU A 47 -16.79 1.43 -8.10
N PRO A 48 -16.71 2.67 -7.56
CA PRO A 48 -15.49 3.16 -6.91
C PRO A 48 -15.13 2.33 -5.68
N ASN A 49 -16.13 1.87 -4.90
CA ASN A 49 -15.91 1.03 -3.73
C ASN A 49 -15.26 -0.32 -4.07
N LYS A 50 -15.54 -0.87 -5.26
CA LYS A 50 -14.89 -2.10 -5.71
C LYS A 50 -13.39 -1.87 -5.91
N VAL A 51 -13.03 -0.78 -6.58
CA VAL A 51 -11.63 -0.41 -6.84
C VAL A 51 -10.91 -0.06 -5.53
N LEU A 52 -11.58 0.63 -4.60
CA LEU A 52 -11.05 0.89 -3.26
C LEU A 52 -10.75 -0.40 -2.50
N ASN A 53 -11.68 -1.37 -2.53
CA ASN A 53 -11.48 -2.67 -1.88
C ASN A 53 -10.32 -3.46 -2.51
N GLU A 54 -10.17 -3.41 -3.83
CA GLU A 54 -9.04 -4.00 -4.56
C GLU A 54 -7.71 -3.35 -4.12
N ALA A 55 -7.66 -2.02 -4.01
CA ALA A 55 -6.49 -1.29 -3.53
C ALA A 55 -6.11 -1.69 -2.10
N HIS A 56 -7.08 -1.80 -1.19
CA HIS A 56 -6.84 -2.27 0.18
C HIS A 56 -6.39 -3.74 0.25
N ALA A 57 -6.97 -4.62 -0.56
CA ALA A 57 -6.55 -6.02 -0.65
C ALA A 57 -5.09 -6.12 -1.13
N CYS A 58 -4.73 -5.36 -2.15
CA CYS A 58 -3.35 -5.28 -2.63
C CYS A 58 -2.41 -4.71 -1.56
N GLY A 59 -2.80 -3.63 -0.86
CA GLY A 59 -2.02 -3.06 0.24
C GLY A 59 -1.69 -4.06 1.33
N ARG A 60 -2.69 -4.84 1.80
CA ARG A 60 -2.46 -5.92 2.77
C ARG A 60 -1.50 -6.99 2.26
N MET A 61 -1.65 -7.40 0.99
CA MET A 61 -0.76 -8.40 0.38
C MET A 61 0.68 -7.89 0.26
N LEU A 62 0.87 -6.63 -0.16
CA LEU A 62 2.20 -6.03 -0.31
C LEU A 62 2.91 -5.86 1.02
N VAL A 63 2.21 -5.36 2.06
CA VAL A 63 2.78 -5.27 3.41
C VAL A 63 3.23 -6.64 3.90
N ASN A 64 2.37 -7.67 3.78
CA ASN A 64 2.71 -9.03 4.20
C ASN A 64 3.94 -9.56 3.43
N LYS A 65 4.00 -9.32 2.11
CA LYS A 65 5.14 -9.73 1.28
C LYS A 65 6.44 -9.05 1.73
N ILE A 66 6.41 -7.76 2.03
CA ILE A 66 7.59 -7.00 2.47
C ILE A 66 8.03 -7.45 3.86
N MET A 67 7.09 -7.63 4.79
CA MET A 67 7.39 -8.14 6.13
C MET A 67 8.05 -9.53 6.06
N ASN A 68 7.50 -10.45 5.27
CA ASN A 68 8.08 -11.79 5.11
C ASN A 68 9.46 -11.74 4.45
N ALA A 69 9.66 -10.87 3.46
CA ALA A 69 10.98 -10.68 2.85
C ALA A 69 11.99 -10.09 3.84
N ASN A 70 11.59 -9.14 4.68
CA ASN A 70 12.44 -8.58 5.73
C ASN A 70 12.81 -9.64 6.77
N ILE A 71 11.86 -10.49 7.19
CA ILE A 71 12.12 -11.62 8.10
C ILE A 71 13.15 -12.57 7.47
N ALA A 72 12.93 -13.00 6.22
CA ALA A 72 13.84 -13.93 5.54
C ALA A 72 15.26 -13.37 5.38
N ARG A 73 15.41 -12.05 5.21
CA ARG A 73 16.72 -11.38 5.11
C ARG A 73 17.43 -11.21 6.46
N MET A 74 16.69 -11.18 7.57
CA MET A 74 17.26 -11.06 8.92
C MET A 74 17.64 -12.40 9.56
N GLY A 75 17.33 -13.53 8.91
CA GLY A 75 17.73 -14.85 9.34
C GLY A 75 16.64 -15.87 9.11
N GLY A 76 16.84 -16.74 8.12
CA GLY A 76 16.40 -18.12 8.31
C GLY A 76 17.09 -18.65 9.56
N LEU A 77 16.32 -18.76 10.64
CA LEU A 77 16.67 -19.53 11.83
C LEU A 77 16.47 -21.02 11.51
#